data_AF-A0A8S0VVK8-F1
#
_entry.id   AF-A0A8S0VVK8-F1
#
_cell.length_a   1.000
_cell.length_b   1.000
_cell.length_c   1.000
_cell.angle_alpha   90.00
_cell.angle_beta   90.00
_cell.angle_gamma   90.00
#
_symmetry.space_group_name_H-M   'P 1'
#
loop_
_entity.id
_entity.type
_entity.pdbx_description
1 polymer ?
#
loop_
_entity_poly.entity_id
_entity_poly.type
_entity_poly.pdbx_seq_one_letter_code
_entity_poly.pdbx_strand_id
1 'polypeptide(L)'
;MYMLFQTHLETPAQANPSLLEHHRNLLRHSKLDPKKPEYNKAKELVFHSLVAHVLDCTRLVLHKDSVSNLKDWLPSCPDFDAVVDRVVMQYTTTSAAQDALDSGDELLAHSILFMRDSLFFWEFCDAIRDADVGRMWIVYNFWVFMMRGAGCHNYGNEILEMKAQFQHEFPDLLCEIVKHTWLINCWGRRGRSIPTDLYLEHNNGFTKNMFAALGSCASILHIQEKSSACVEVLRKLACEVSGWFGVSDFNRGHTEVSINSDIAALCVDIKVQKLHTFTSNRQVTRVAPKPSTRTQKKKAPACPMRDVLLEGAAGTDLYGSDPEAGFGEAVSLEVDDLEVVEAFADPNGVLEVDSGVDPEFQQECPFSNVDI
;
A
#
# COMPACT_ATOMS: atom_id res chain seq x y z
N MET A 1 -1.93 -3.29 -4.58
CA MET A 1 -1.48 -2.49 -5.76
C MET A 1 -1.12 -3.36 -6.95
N TYR A 2 -0.11 -4.24 -6.82
CA TYR A 2 0.38 -5.06 -7.94
C TYR A 2 -0.73 -5.83 -8.67
N MET A 3 -1.59 -6.53 -7.93
CA MET A 3 -2.77 -7.23 -8.47
C MET A 3 -3.70 -6.31 -9.27
N LEU A 4 -4.06 -5.14 -8.72
CA LEU A 4 -4.94 -4.18 -9.41
C LEU A 4 -4.36 -3.74 -10.75
N PHE A 5 -3.04 -3.53 -10.80
CA PHE A 5 -2.36 -3.14 -12.03
C PHE A 5 -2.27 -4.32 -12.99
N GLN A 6 -2.01 -5.53 -12.50
CA GLN A 6 -2.00 -6.71 -13.35
C GLN A 6 -3.36 -7.01 -14.01
N THR A 7 -4.46 -6.67 -13.35
CA THR A 7 -5.82 -6.89 -13.87
C THR A 7 -6.39 -5.72 -14.65
N HIS A 8 -6.14 -4.48 -14.22
CA HIS A 8 -6.81 -3.27 -14.73
C HIS A 8 -5.88 -2.29 -15.47
N LEU A 9 -4.56 -2.57 -15.52
CA LEU A 9 -3.58 -1.81 -16.31
C LEU A 9 -3.11 -2.68 -17.49
N GLU A 10 -3.74 -2.54 -18.66
CA GLU A 10 -3.21 -3.16 -19.88
C GLU A 10 -2.26 -2.24 -20.66
N THR A 11 -1.56 -2.84 -21.63
CA THR A 11 -0.61 -2.15 -22.52
C THR A 11 -1.27 -1.06 -23.40
N PRO A 12 -0.52 0.00 -23.78
CA PRO A 12 -1.03 1.17 -24.51
C PRO A 12 -1.57 0.91 -25.91
N ALA A 13 -1.56 -0.34 -26.38
CA ALA A 13 -2.14 -0.73 -27.67
C ALA A 13 -3.68 -0.88 -27.61
N GLN A 14 -4.26 -0.95 -26.42
CA GLN A 14 -5.71 -1.13 -26.23
C GLN A 14 -6.32 0.22 -25.85
N ALA A 15 -7.04 0.84 -26.79
CA ALA A 15 -7.82 2.05 -26.58
C ALA A 15 -9.12 1.73 -25.81
N ASN A 16 -8.99 1.07 -24.66
CA ASN A 16 -10.12 0.70 -23.83
C ASN A 16 -10.34 1.78 -22.73
N PRO A 17 -11.48 2.48 -22.74
CA PRO A 17 -11.77 3.54 -21.77
C PRO A 17 -12.02 3.04 -20.34
N SER A 18 -12.21 1.74 -20.12
CA SER A 18 -12.41 1.15 -18.79
C SER A 18 -11.10 0.85 -18.05
N LEU A 19 -9.95 1.06 -18.69
CA LEU A 19 -8.63 0.71 -18.15
C LEU A 19 -7.93 1.90 -17.49
N LEU A 20 -7.09 1.59 -16.51
CA LEU A 20 -6.24 2.59 -15.84
C LEU A 20 -5.24 3.27 -16.78
N GLU A 21 -4.80 2.59 -17.84
CA GLU A 21 -3.84 3.16 -18.80
C GLU A 21 -4.47 4.28 -19.62
N HIS A 22 -5.77 4.16 -19.94
CA HIS A 22 -6.53 5.22 -20.61
C HIS A 22 -6.64 6.45 -19.71
N HIS A 23 -7.00 6.26 -18.43
CA HIS A 23 -7.04 7.35 -17.45
C HIS A 23 -5.67 8.00 -17.26
N ARG A 24 -4.60 7.21 -17.17
CA ARG A 24 -3.22 7.72 -17.08
C ARG A 24 -2.87 8.62 -18.26
N ASN A 25 -3.23 8.20 -19.47
CA ASN A 25 -2.98 8.96 -20.70
C ASN A 25 -3.82 10.24 -20.75
N LEU A 26 -5.10 10.18 -20.36
CA LEU A 26 -5.99 11.34 -20.30
C LEU A 26 -5.43 12.40 -19.33
N LEU A 27 -4.98 11.98 -18.15
CA LEU A 27 -4.41 12.86 -17.12
C LEU A 27 -2.97 13.27 -17.39
N ARG A 28 -2.31 12.72 -18.43
CA ARG A 28 -0.90 12.96 -18.75
C ARG A 28 0.06 12.63 -17.59
N HIS A 29 -0.30 11.66 -16.76
CA HIS A 29 0.54 11.18 -15.67
C HIS A 29 1.78 10.44 -16.23
N SER A 30 2.88 10.48 -15.48
CA SER A 30 4.10 9.75 -15.83
C SER A 30 3.83 8.26 -16.05
N LYS A 31 4.58 7.62 -16.96
CA LYS A 31 4.45 6.19 -17.21
C LYS A 31 4.69 5.41 -15.92
N LEU A 32 3.83 4.42 -15.67
CA LEU A 32 3.96 3.49 -14.56
C LEU A 32 4.45 2.14 -15.10
N ASP A 33 5.44 1.55 -14.45
CA ASP A 33 5.85 0.18 -14.77
C ASP A 33 4.79 -0.79 -14.20
N PRO A 34 4.11 -1.60 -15.03
CA PRO A 34 3.14 -2.58 -14.54
C PRO A 34 3.77 -3.62 -13.61
N LYS A 35 5.08 -3.92 -13.74
CA LYS A 35 5.76 -4.90 -12.90
C LYS A 35 6.17 -4.35 -11.54
N LYS A 36 6.49 -3.06 -11.48
CA LYS A 36 6.93 -2.38 -10.27
C LYS A 36 6.38 -0.96 -10.24
N PRO A 37 5.06 -0.80 -10.09
CA PRO A 37 4.45 0.51 -10.10
C PRO A 37 4.90 1.30 -8.88
N GLU A 38 5.29 2.55 -9.08
CA GLU A 38 5.60 3.46 -7.98
C GLU A 38 4.35 3.64 -7.13
N TYR A 39 4.40 3.20 -5.86
CA TYR A 39 3.21 2.97 -5.05
C TYR A 39 2.31 4.19 -4.92
N ASN A 40 2.88 5.37 -4.64
CA ASN A 40 2.11 6.60 -4.43
C ASN A 40 1.39 7.06 -5.70
N LYS A 41 2.11 7.17 -6.82
CA LYS A 41 1.51 7.54 -8.12
C LYS A 41 0.46 6.54 -8.59
N ALA A 42 0.69 5.26 -8.33
CA ALA A 42 -0.24 4.19 -8.66
C ALA A 42 -1.53 4.28 -7.82
N LYS A 43 -1.38 4.53 -6.52
CA LYS A 43 -2.49 4.74 -5.59
C LYS A 43 -3.32 5.95 -5.97
N GLU A 44 -2.68 7.08 -6.26
CA GLU A 44 -3.35 8.30 -6.71
C GLU A 44 -4.19 8.05 -7.97
N LEU A 45 -3.60 7.42 -8.99
CA LEU A 45 -4.31 7.11 -10.24
C LEU A 45 -5.55 6.23 -10.01
N VAL A 46 -5.43 5.17 -9.19
CA VAL A 46 -6.55 4.28 -8.84
C VAL A 46 -7.63 5.05 -8.10
N PHE A 47 -7.26 5.88 -7.14
CA PHE A 47 -8.21 6.63 -6.33
C PHE A 47 -8.92 7.73 -7.12
N HIS A 48 -8.22 8.48 -7.96
CA HIS A 48 -8.85 9.49 -8.83
C HIS A 48 -9.83 8.83 -9.80
N SER A 49 -9.43 7.69 -10.39
CA SER A 49 -10.29 6.88 -11.25
C SER A 49 -11.53 6.41 -10.49
N LEU A 50 -11.36 5.79 -9.31
CA LEU A 50 -12.47 5.30 -8.50
C LEU A 50 -13.47 6.41 -8.16
N VAL A 51 -12.99 7.57 -7.70
CA VAL A 51 -13.86 8.71 -7.37
C VAL A 51 -14.66 9.16 -8.60
N ALA A 52 -14.03 9.28 -9.77
CA ALA A 52 -14.72 9.66 -11.00
C ALA A 52 -15.80 8.64 -11.41
N HIS A 53 -15.52 7.34 -11.25
CA HIS A 53 -16.48 6.27 -11.51
C HIS A 53 -17.68 6.31 -10.56
N VAL A 54 -17.44 6.45 -9.25
CA VAL A 54 -18.51 6.54 -8.24
C VAL A 54 -19.40 7.75 -8.49
N LEU A 55 -18.81 8.90 -8.85
CA LEU A 55 -19.57 10.11 -9.19
C LEU A 55 -20.44 9.91 -10.43
N ASP A 56 -19.93 9.24 -11.48
CA ASP A 56 -20.71 8.97 -12.68
C ASP A 56 -21.86 7.96 -12.44
N CYS A 57 -21.60 6.90 -11.66
CA CYS A 57 -22.65 5.95 -11.26
C CYS A 57 -23.73 6.64 -10.44
N THR A 58 -23.35 7.49 -9.48
CA THR A 58 -24.27 8.27 -8.65
C THR A 58 -25.12 9.21 -9.52
N ARG A 59 -24.49 9.88 -10.50
CA ARG A 59 -25.18 10.72 -11.49
C ARG A 59 -26.25 9.94 -12.25
N LEU A 60 -25.96 8.70 -12.67
CA LEU A 60 -26.92 7.85 -13.39
C LEU A 60 -28.07 7.38 -12.49
N VAL A 61 -27.77 6.95 -11.26
CA VAL A 61 -28.77 6.48 -10.28
C VAL A 61 -29.73 7.60 -9.87
N LEU A 62 -29.26 8.85 -9.85
CA LEU A 62 -30.07 10.04 -9.55
C LEU A 62 -30.70 10.69 -10.80
N HIS A 63 -30.51 10.10 -11.99
CA HIS A 63 -30.99 10.62 -13.27
C HIS A 63 -30.58 12.08 -13.53
N LYS A 64 -29.32 12.41 -13.22
CA LYS A 64 -28.73 13.75 -13.45
C LYS A 64 -27.97 13.79 -14.77
N ASP A 65 -28.00 14.95 -15.43
CA ASP A 65 -27.31 15.14 -16.70
C ASP A 65 -25.79 15.26 -16.53
N SER A 66 -25.33 15.97 -15.50
CA SER A 66 -23.91 16.21 -15.22
C SER A 66 -23.55 15.90 -13.78
N VAL A 67 -22.30 15.48 -13.54
CA VAL A 67 -21.73 15.33 -12.19
C VAL A 67 -21.80 16.64 -11.41
N SER A 68 -21.73 17.79 -12.10
CA SER A 68 -21.87 19.11 -11.46
C SER A 68 -23.24 19.29 -10.78
N ASN A 69 -24.30 18.64 -11.27
CA ASN A 69 -25.64 18.71 -10.68
C ASN A 69 -25.78 17.88 -9.38
N LEU A 70 -24.75 17.09 -9.02
CA LEU A 70 -24.72 16.42 -7.71
C LEU A 70 -24.49 17.41 -6.57
N LYS A 71 -23.94 18.61 -6.84
CA LYS A 71 -23.77 19.65 -5.81
C LYS A 71 -25.10 20.16 -5.25
N ASP A 72 -26.15 20.10 -6.06
CA ASP A 72 -27.51 20.53 -5.69
C ASP A 72 -28.29 19.41 -4.99
N TRP A 73 -27.71 18.21 -4.88
CA TRP A 73 -28.34 17.07 -4.22
C TRP A 73 -28.06 17.11 -2.72
N LEU A 74 -29.10 17.43 -1.95
CA LEU A 74 -29.08 17.49 -0.48
C LEU A 74 -30.01 16.40 0.08
N PRO A 75 -29.57 15.13 0.13
CA PRO A 75 -30.40 14.02 0.58
C PRO A 75 -30.61 14.02 2.09
N SER A 76 -31.72 13.41 2.52
CA SER A 76 -31.82 12.90 3.90
C SER A 76 -30.92 11.66 4.06
N CYS A 77 -30.56 11.26 5.30
CA CYS A 77 -29.77 10.04 5.51
C CYS A 77 -30.39 8.79 4.84
N PRO A 78 -31.71 8.52 4.96
CA PRO A 78 -32.34 7.41 4.27
C PRO A 78 -32.25 7.48 2.74
N ASP A 79 -32.38 8.69 2.16
CA ASP A 79 -32.27 8.88 0.71
C ASP A 79 -30.84 8.65 0.22
N PHE A 80 -29.85 9.07 1.02
CA PHE A 80 -28.45 8.84 0.75
C PHE A 80 -28.13 7.34 0.76
N ASP A 81 -28.52 6.64 1.83
CA ASP A 81 -28.31 5.19 1.98
C ASP A 81 -28.98 4.42 0.84
N ALA A 82 -30.21 4.77 0.47
CA ALA A 82 -30.91 4.14 -0.65
C ALA A 82 -30.19 4.35 -2.00
N VAL A 83 -29.51 5.49 -2.20
CA VAL A 83 -28.69 5.73 -3.41
C VAL A 83 -27.41 4.91 -3.37
N VAL A 84 -26.74 4.87 -2.22
CA VAL A 84 -25.54 4.05 -2.01
C VAL A 84 -25.84 2.58 -2.29
N ASP A 85 -26.92 2.03 -1.73
CA ASP A 85 -27.34 0.65 -1.96
C ASP A 85 -27.56 0.36 -3.45
N ARG A 86 -28.19 1.27 -4.19
CA ARG A 86 -28.38 1.12 -5.63
C ARG A 86 -27.05 1.17 -6.39
N VAL A 87 -26.15 2.08 -6.04
CA VAL A 87 -24.82 2.17 -6.66
C VAL A 87 -24.04 0.89 -6.40
N VAL A 88 -24.01 0.40 -5.16
CA VAL A 88 -23.31 -0.83 -4.78
C VAL A 88 -23.87 -2.02 -5.57
N MET A 89 -25.19 -2.23 -5.51
CA MET A 89 -25.82 -3.39 -6.14
C MET A 89 -25.65 -3.41 -7.66
N GLN A 90 -25.73 -2.26 -8.32
CA GLN A 90 -25.66 -2.16 -9.78
C GLN A 90 -24.23 -2.09 -10.32
N TYR A 91 -23.29 -1.52 -9.56
CA TYR A 91 -21.99 -1.12 -10.11
C TYR A 91 -20.77 -1.63 -9.34
N THR A 92 -20.93 -2.36 -8.25
CA THR A 92 -19.76 -2.83 -7.46
C THR A 92 -19.81 -4.31 -7.10
N THR A 93 -20.78 -5.09 -7.59
CA THR A 93 -20.89 -6.53 -7.28
C THR A 93 -20.38 -7.41 -8.40
N THR A 94 -19.85 -8.58 -8.04
CA THR A 94 -19.47 -9.61 -9.02
C THR A 94 -20.67 -10.09 -9.84
N SER A 95 -21.87 -10.15 -9.24
CA SER A 95 -23.11 -10.51 -9.94
C SER A 95 -23.42 -9.51 -11.04
N ALA A 96 -23.41 -8.21 -10.74
CA ALA A 96 -23.69 -7.18 -11.75
C ALA A 96 -22.67 -7.17 -12.89
N ALA A 97 -21.40 -7.46 -12.59
CA ALA A 97 -20.38 -7.63 -13.63
C ALA A 97 -20.66 -8.84 -14.52
N GLN A 98 -21.08 -9.97 -13.94
CA GLN A 98 -21.43 -11.17 -14.69
C GLN A 98 -22.67 -10.95 -15.54
N ASP A 99 -23.70 -10.29 -15.02
CA ASP A 99 -24.93 -9.97 -15.76
C ASP A 99 -24.63 -9.07 -16.98
N ALA A 100 -23.73 -8.09 -16.82
CA ALA A 100 -23.26 -7.25 -17.91
C ALA A 100 -22.49 -8.06 -18.97
N LEU A 101 -21.63 -8.99 -18.53
CA LEU A 101 -20.86 -9.86 -19.41
C LEU A 101 -21.77 -10.82 -20.20
N ASP A 102 -22.73 -11.45 -19.53
CA ASP A 102 -23.70 -12.37 -20.14
C ASP A 102 -24.62 -11.65 -21.13
N SER A 103 -24.88 -10.37 -20.89
CA SER A 103 -25.61 -9.47 -21.79
C SER A 103 -24.75 -8.91 -22.94
N GLY A 104 -23.46 -9.27 -22.98
CA GLY A 104 -22.53 -8.92 -24.06
C GLY A 104 -21.87 -7.54 -23.95
N ASP A 105 -21.85 -6.92 -22.76
CA ASP A 105 -21.16 -5.64 -22.49
C ASP A 105 -19.91 -5.88 -21.62
N GLU A 106 -18.80 -6.22 -22.27
CA GLU A 106 -17.52 -6.49 -21.60
C GLU A 106 -16.94 -5.23 -20.95
N LEU A 107 -17.22 -4.04 -21.50
CA LEU A 107 -16.68 -2.78 -21.01
C LEU A 107 -17.37 -2.31 -19.72
N LEU A 108 -18.69 -2.46 -19.65
CA LEU A 108 -19.43 -2.25 -18.41
C LEU A 108 -18.98 -3.27 -17.34
N ALA A 109 -18.88 -4.55 -17.69
CA ALA A 109 -18.43 -5.59 -16.77
C ALA A 109 -17.03 -5.29 -16.20
N HIS A 110 -16.08 -4.87 -17.04
CA HIS A 110 -14.75 -4.46 -16.60
C HIS A 110 -14.81 -3.26 -15.65
N SER A 111 -15.61 -2.23 -15.97
CA SER A 111 -15.76 -1.05 -15.11
C SER A 111 -16.28 -1.40 -13.71
N ILE A 112 -17.26 -2.31 -13.63
CA ILE A 112 -17.83 -2.81 -12.37
C ILE A 112 -16.76 -3.55 -11.54
N LEU A 113 -15.98 -4.43 -12.17
CA LEU A 113 -14.90 -5.16 -11.51
C LEU A 113 -13.80 -4.21 -11.03
N PHE A 114 -13.44 -3.20 -11.83
CA PHE A 114 -12.48 -2.17 -11.43
C PHE A 114 -12.94 -1.41 -10.17
N MET A 115 -14.21 -0.98 -10.13
CA MET A 115 -14.77 -0.30 -8.95
C MET A 115 -14.75 -1.20 -7.72
N ARG A 116 -15.22 -2.44 -7.84
CA ARG A 116 -15.19 -3.42 -6.74
C ARG A 116 -13.79 -3.59 -6.16
N ASP A 117 -12.81 -3.84 -7.03
CA ASP A 117 -11.45 -4.14 -6.59
C ASP A 117 -10.76 -2.91 -5.99
N SER A 118 -11.05 -1.72 -6.53
CA SER A 118 -10.53 -0.45 -6.03
C SER A 118 -11.16 -0.08 -4.68
N LEU A 119 -12.43 -0.40 -4.44
CA LEU A 119 -13.10 -0.21 -3.15
C LEU A 119 -12.47 -1.08 -2.05
N PHE A 120 -12.14 -2.35 -2.33
CA PHE A 120 -11.41 -3.18 -1.37
C PHE A 120 -10.04 -2.59 -1.02
N PHE A 121 -9.35 -2.02 -2.00
CA PHE A 121 -8.07 -1.36 -1.76
C PHE A 121 -8.21 -0.04 -1.00
N TRP A 122 -9.27 0.73 -1.25
CA TRP A 122 -9.59 1.91 -0.47
C TRP A 122 -9.88 1.56 0.99
N GLU A 123 -10.73 0.56 1.22
CA GLU A 123 -11.07 0.05 2.56
C GLU A 123 -9.82 -0.40 3.32
N PHE A 124 -8.91 -1.13 2.67
CA PHE A 124 -7.64 -1.52 3.29
C PHE A 124 -6.78 -0.32 3.71
N CYS A 125 -6.69 0.71 2.85
CA CYS A 125 -5.95 1.93 3.17
C CYS A 125 -6.60 2.72 4.32
N ASP A 126 -7.92 2.73 4.39
CA ASP A 126 -8.67 3.42 5.44
C ASP A 126 -8.55 2.67 6.78
N ALA A 127 -8.63 1.34 6.76
CA ALA A 127 -8.36 0.48 7.91
C ALA A 127 -6.95 0.70 8.48
N ILE A 128 -5.93 0.80 7.63
CA ILE A 128 -4.56 1.14 8.05
C ILE A 128 -4.53 2.49 8.76
N ARG A 129 -5.15 3.53 8.18
CA ARG A 129 -5.17 4.89 8.74
C ARG A 129 -5.81 4.94 10.13
N ASP A 130 -6.86 4.15 10.34
CA ASP A 130 -7.58 4.06 11.60
C ASP A 130 -6.97 3.05 12.59
N ALA A 131 -5.87 2.39 12.23
CA ALA A 131 -5.27 1.29 13.00
C ALA A 131 -6.23 0.11 13.28
N ASP A 132 -7.17 -0.15 12.37
CA ASP A 132 -8.16 -1.23 12.52
C ASP A 132 -7.71 -2.49 11.77
N VAL A 133 -7.00 -3.36 12.50
CA VAL A 133 -6.54 -4.66 11.98
C VAL A 133 -7.71 -5.60 11.68
N GLY A 134 -8.85 -5.47 12.37
CA GLY A 134 -10.04 -6.28 12.12
C GLY A 134 -10.61 -6.05 10.72
N ARG A 135 -10.71 -4.78 10.29
CA ARG A 135 -11.10 -4.41 8.92
C ARG A 135 -10.11 -4.92 7.89
N MET A 136 -8.80 -4.88 8.18
CA MET A 136 -7.78 -5.47 7.30
C MET A 136 -7.99 -6.97 7.09
N TRP A 137 -8.31 -7.71 8.16
CA TRP A 137 -8.61 -9.15 8.09
C TRP A 137 -9.80 -9.48 7.20
N ILE A 138 -10.84 -8.65 7.21
CA ILE A 138 -11.99 -8.81 6.32
C ILE A 138 -11.53 -8.67 4.86
N VAL A 139 -10.72 -7.66 4.53
CA VAL A 139 -10.19 -7.48 3.17
C VAL A 139 -9.31 -8.66 2.75
N TYR A 140 -8.47 -9.18 3.65
CA TYR A 140 -7.63 -10.34 3.36
C TYR A 140 -8.43 -11.58 2.95
N ASN A 141 -9.63 -11.78 3.49
CA ASN A 141 -10.50 -12.90 3.07
C ASN A 141 -10.83 -12.85 1.57
N PHE A 142 -11.05 -11.65 1.02
CA PHE A 142 -11.31 -11.48 -0.41
C PHE A 142 -10.01 -11.53 -1.21
N TRP A 143 -8.94 -10.91 -0.72
CA TRP A 143 -7.68 -10.83 -1.44
C TRP A 143 -7.00 -12.18 -1.68
N VAL A 144 -7.17 -13.18 -0.80
CA VAL A 144 -6.66 -14.54 -1.11
C VAL A 144 -7.17 -15.03 -2.46
N PHE A 145 -8.48 -14.91 -2.71
CA PHE A 145 -9.09 -15.35 -3.96
C PHE A 145 -8.74 -14.43 -5.13
N MET A 146 -8.79 -13.11 -4.92
CA MET A 146 -8.48 -12.13 -5.97
C MET A 146 -7.03 -12.25 -6.45
N MET A 147 -6.06 -12.38 -5.53
CA MET A 147 -4.64 -12.53 -5.85
C MET A 147 -4.40 -13.83 -6.63
N ARG A 148 -5.06 -14.93 -6.24
CA ARG A 148 -4.97 -16.19 -6.98
C ARG A 148 -5.55 -16.07 -8.38
N GLY A 149 -6.72 -15.45 -8.53
CA GLY A 149 -7.36 -15.22 -9.83
C GLY A 149 -6.54 -14.32 -10.75
N ALA A 150 -5.84 -13.33 -10.20
CA ALA A 150 -4.98 -12.42 -10.95
C ALA A 150 -3.59 -12.99 -11.31
N GLY A 151 -3.28 -14.24 -10.92
CA GLY A 151 -1.95 -14.83 -11.12
C GLY A 151 -0.87 -14.34 -10.16
N CYS A 152 -1.25 -13.59 -9.12
CA CYS A 152 -0.40 -13.13 -8.02
C CYS A 152 -0.24 -14.23 -6.95
N HIS A 153 0.19 -15.43 -7.37
CA HIS A 153 0.16 -16.62 -6.51
C HIS A 153 1.02 -16.52 -5.24
N ASN A 154 2.19 -15.86 -5.31
CA ASN A 154 3.05 -15.68 -4.15
C ASN A 154 2.31 -14.87 -3.06
N TYR A 155 1.77 -13.70 -3.41
CA TYR A 155 1.00 -12.89 -2.48
C TYR A 155 -0.23 -13.61 -1.93
N GLY A 156 -0.93 -14.39 -2.77
CA GLY A 156 -2.05 -15.22 -2.32
C GLY A 156 -1.63 -16.34 -1.36
N ASN A 157 -0.43 -16.93 -1.53
CA ASN A 157 0.14 -17.91 -0.61
C ASN A 157 0.48 -17.25 0.73
N GLU A 158 1.19 -16.12 0.72
CA GLU A 158 1.60 -15.43 1.95
C GLU A 158 0.40 -15.05 2.81
N ILE A 159 -0.67 -14.52 2.19
CA ILE A 159 -1.89 -14.20 2.95
C ILE A 159 -2.50 -15.48 3.53
N LEU A 160 -2.59 -16.56 2.75
CA LEU A 160 -3.16 -17.83 3.22
C LEU A 160 -2.36 -18.44 4.37
N GLU A 161 -1.04 -18.44 4.26
CA GLU A 161 -0.11 -18.89 5.30
C GLU A 161 -0.29 -18.06 6.57
N MET A 162 -0.31 -16.73 6.45
CA MET A 162 -0.58 -15.84 7.57
C MET A 162 -1.94 -16.14 8.21
N LYS A 163 -2.99 -16.44 7.42
CA LYS A 163 -4.29 -16.85 8.00
C LYS A 163 -4.15 -18.16 8.79
N ALA A 164 -3.45 -19.15 8.24
CA ALA A 164 -3.27 -20.45 8.87
C ALA A 164 -2.49 -20.34 10.19
N GLN A 165 -1.41 -19.56 10.19
CA GLN A 165 -0.61 -19.28 11.38
C GLN A 165 -1.46 -18.71 12.52
N PHE A 166 -2.24 -17.66 12.22
CA PHE A 166 -3.13 -17.03 13.21
C PHE A 166 -4.27 -17.93 13.70
N GLN A 167 -4.70 -18.90 12.89
CA GLN A 167 -5.84 -19.75 13.22
C GLN A 167 -5.42 -21.04 13.92
N HIS A 168 -4.23 -21.56 13.64
CA HIS A 168 -3.85 -22.92 14.00
C HIS A 168 -2.50 -23.04 14.70
N GLU A 169 -1.59 -22.09 14.55
CA GLU A 169 -0.20 -22.24 15.01
C GLU A 169 0.12 -21.31 16.19
N PHE A 170 -0.33 -20.06 16.13
CA PHE A 170 -0.01 -19.06 17.13
C PHE A 170 -0.89 -19.21 18.38
N PRO A 171 -0.30 -19.17 19.58
CA PRO A 171 -1.06 -18.96 20.82
C PRO A 171 -1.79 -17.61 20.79
N ASP A 172 -2.93 -17.50 21.49
CA ASP A 172 -3.76 -16.29 21.51
C ASP A 172 -2.97 -15.02 21.88
N LEU A 173 -2.06 -15.13 22.85
CA LEU A 173 -1.20 -14.01 23.26
C LEU A 173 -0.30 -13.53 22.10
N LEU A 174 0.29 -14.46 21.33
CA LEU A 174 1.12 -14.11 20.18
C LEU A 174 0.27 -13.46 19.07
N CYS A 175 -0.92 -13.98 18.81
CA CYS A 175 -1.86 -13.38 17.88
C CYS A 175 -2.18 -11.91 18.24
N GLU A 176 -2.44 -11.64 19.52
CA GLU A 176 -2.68 -10.27 19.98
C GLU A 176 -1.44 -9.39 19.81
N ILE A 177 -0.27 -9.84 20.26
CA ILE A 177 0.99 -9.09 20.11
C ILE A 177 1.23 -8.72 18.64
N VAL A 178 1.12 -9.69 17.72
CA VAL A 178 1.36 -9.44 16.29
C VAL A 178 0.35 -8.45 15.71
N LYS A 179 -0.94 -8.52 16.07
CA LYS A 179 -1.93 -7.53 15.60
C LYS A 179 -1.59 -6.12 16.09
N HIS A 180 -1.17 -5.99 17.35
CA HIS A 180 -0.81 -4.68 17.93
C HIS A 180 0.50 -4.10 17.40
N THR A 181 1.36 -4.90 16.75
CA THR A 181 2.61 -4.42 16.15
C THR A 181 2.56 -4.16 14.65
N TRP A 182 1.46 -4.48 13.95
CA TRP A 182 1.35 -4.25 12.51
C TRP A 182 1.33 -2.78 12.11
N LEU A 183 0.75 -1.94 12.95
CA LEU A 183 0.49 -0.53 12.65
C LEU A 183 1.02 0.34 13.77
N ILE A 184 1.55 1.50 13.42
CA ILE A 184 2.06 2.48 14.36
C ILE A 184 1.46 3.86 14.06
N ASN A 185 1.12 4.59 15.12
CA ASN A 185 0.68 5.98 15.03
C ASN A 185 1.70 6.90 15.70
N CYS A 186 2.73 7.30 14.94
CA CYS A 186 3.81 8.13 15.44
C CYS A 186 3.36 9.53 15.89
N TRP A 187 2.15 9.95 15.52
CA TRP A 187 1.64 11.30 15.77
C TRP A 187 0.60 11.36 16.90
N GLY A 188 0.11 10.22 17.38
CA GLY A 188 -1.00 10.16 18.34
C GLY A 188 -2.31 10.76 17.80
N ARG A 189 -2.47 10.87 16.47
CA ARG A 189 -3.62 11.51 15.83
C ARG A 189 -4.47 10.50 15.09
N ARG A 190 -5.80 10.58 15.23
CA ARG A 190 -6.72 9.71 14.49
C ARG A 190 -6.50 9.81 12.98
N GLY A 191 -6.55 8.69 12.27
CA GLY A 191 -6.42 8.63 10.81
C GLY A 191 -4.99 8.84 10.28
N ARG A 192 -3.98 8.79 11.16
CA ARG A 192 -2.56 9.01 10.84
C ARG A 192 -1.68 7.79 11.12
N SER A 193 -2.27 6.62 11.30
CA SER A 193 -1.51 5.39 11.47
C SER A 193 -0.88 4.94 10.14
N ILE A 194 0.29 4.30 10.22
CA ILE A 194 1.04 3.75 9.09
C ILE A 194 1.47 2.31 9.39
N PRO A 195 1.78 1.49 8.36
CA PRO A 195 2.37 0.18 8.58
C PRO A 195 3.73 0.30 9.28
N THR A 196 4.00 -0.61 10.22
CA THR A 196 5.27 -0.63 10.96
C THR A 196 6.47 -0.81 10.03
N ASP A 197 6.33 -1.59 8.96
CA ASP A 197 7.38 -1.73 7.93
C ASP A 197 7.71 -0.38 7.26
N LEU A 198 6.69 0.43 6.93
CA LEU A 198 6.89 1.76 6.36
C LEU A 198 7.55 2.72 7.37
N TYR A 199 7.22 2.60 8.65
CA TYR A 199 7.92 3.35 9.70
C TYR A 199 9.40 2.98 9.79
N LEU A 200 9.72 1.68 9.71
CA LEU A 200 11.12 1.22 9.66
C LEU A 200 11.84 1.70 8.39
N GLU A 201 11.16 1.75 7.24
CA GLU A 201 11.71 2.32 6.00
C GLU A 201 12.08 3.80 6.19
N HIS A 202 11.22 4.59 6.81
CA HIS A 202 11.53 5.99 7.14
C HIS A 202 12.77 6.11 8.05
N ASN A 203 12.83 5.30 9.11
CA ASN A 203 13.97 5.30 10.05
C ASN A 203 15.28 4.91 9.37
N ASN A 204 15.24 3.92 8.50
CA ASN A 204 16.37 3.52 7.66
C ASN A 204 16.79 4.66 6.73
N GLY A 205 15.83 5.38 6.14
CA GLY A 205 16.08 6.56 5.31
C GLY A 205 16.80 7.68 6.07
N PHE A 206 16.34 8.02 7.28
CA PHE A 206 17.01 9.03 8.11
C PHE A 206 18.42 8.61 8.53
N THR A 207 18.59 7.35 8.93
CA THR A 207 19.89 6.81 9.32
C THR A 207 20.89 6.88 8.17
N LYS A 208 20.47 6.54 6.95
CA LYS A 208 21.34 6.54 5.77
C LYS A 208 21.67 7.94 5.23
N ASN A 209 20.71 8.85 5.28
CA ASN A 209 20.83 10.13 4.56
C ASN A 209 21.19 11.31 5.47
N MET A 210 20.78 11.27 6.73
CA MET A 210 20.91 12.40 7.66
C MET A 210 21.84 12.10 8.82
N PHE A 211 21.81 10.87 9.34
CA PHE A 211 22.62 10.43 10.48
C PHE A 211 23.63 9.34 10.11
N ALA A 212 24.12 9.40 8.86
CA ALA A 212 25.11 8.46 8.38
C ALA A 212 26.36 8.54 9.23
N ALA A 213 26.79 7.40 9.77
CA ALA A 213 28.04 7.32 10.49
C ALA A 213 29.21 7.54 9.51
N LEU A 214 30.17 8.40 9.87
CA LEU A 214 31.28 8.78 9.01
C LEU A 214 32.62 8.31 9.59
N GLY A 215 33.58 8.04 8.70
CA GLY A 215 34.95 7.69 9.06
C GLY A 215 35.05 6.43 9.93
N SER A 216 35.92 6.47 10.94
CA SER A 216 36.13 5.35 11.87
C SER A 216 34.92 4.99 12.74
N CYS A 217 33.88 5.85 12.77
CA CYS A 217 32.63 5.58 13.46
C CYS A 217 31.60 4.85 12.58
N ALA A 218 31.89 4.61 11.30
CA ALA A 218 31.02 3.87 10.37
C ALA A 218 31.03 2.35 10.63
N SER A 219 30.92 1.93 11.89
CA SER A 219 30.79 0.54 12.28
C SER A 219 29.32 0.14 12.42
N ILE A 220 29.02 -1.15 12.22
CA ILE A 220 27.67 -1.68 12.41
C ILE A 220 27.17 -1.46 13.84
N LEU A 221 28.06 -1.61 14.83
CA LEU A 221 27.78 -1.38 16.24
C LEU A 221 27.35 0.07 16.49
N HIS A 222 28.02 1.04 15.87
CA HIS A 222 27.62 2.44 16.01
C HIS A 222 26.23 2.69 15.41
N ILE A 223 25.95 2.11 14.24
CA ILE A 223 24.63 2.25 13.60
C ILE A 223 23.53 1.63 14.47
N GLN A 224 23.76 0.43 15.02
CA GLN A 224 22.80 -0.27 15.86
C GLN A 224 22.58 0.43 17.20
N GLU A 225 23.65 0.69 17.96
CA GLU A 225 23.57 1.16 19.33
C GLU A 225 23.34 2.67 19.46
N LYS A 226 23.71 3.46 18.45
CA LYS A 226 23.64 4.93 18.51
C LYS A 226 22.65 5.49 17.49
N SER A 227 22.86 5.25 16.20
CA SER A 227 22.06 5.92 15.17
C SER A 227 20.62 5.42 15.14
N SER A 228 20.41 4.10 15.08
CA SER A 228 19.09 3.49 14.95
C SER A 228 18.25 3.63 16.22
N ALA A 229 18.84 3.35 17.39
CA ALA A 229 18.16 3.43 18.69
C ALA A 229 17.65 4.85 19.00
N CYS A 230 18.35 5.89 18.52
CA CYS A 230 18.04 7.28 18.81
C CYS A 230 17.45 8.04 17.62
N VAL A 231 17.10 7.38 16.51
CA VAL A 231 16.77 8.06 15.23
C VAL A 231 15.64 9.08 15.37
N GLU A 232 14.59 8.78 16.13
CA GLU A 232 13.48 9.70 16.37
C GLU A 232 13.87 10.89 17.25
N VAL A 233 14.71 10.64 18.28
CA VAL A 233 15.23 11.70 19.16
C VAL A 233 16.13 12.65 18.37
N LEU A 234 17.03 12.10 17.56
CA LEU A 234 17.92 12.87 16.67
C LEU A 234 17.12 13.68 15.65
N ARG A 235 16.07 13.10 15.08
CA ARG A 235 15.16 13.79 14.15
C ARG A 235 14.45 14.97 14.83
N LYS A 236 13.88 14.76 16.01
CA LYS A 236 13.20 15.81 16.77
C LYS A 236 14.17 16.93 17.15
N LEU A 237 15.36 16.58 17.65
CA LEU A 237 16.40 17.55 17.99
C LEU A 237 16.83 18.39 16.78
N ALA A 238 17.05 17.75 15.63
CA ALA A 238 17.43 18.46 14.42
C ALA A 238 16.34 19.45 13.96
N CYS A 239 15.06 19.08 14.07
CA CYS A 239 13.94 19.97 13.80
C CYS A 239 13.89 21.16 14.78
N GLU A 240 14.06 20.93 16.08
CA GLU A 240 14.04 21.97 17.11
C GLU A 240 15.19 22.97 16.93
N VAL A 241 16.42 22.47 16.76
CA VAL A 241 17.62 23.30 16.55
C VAL A 241 17.45 24.17 15.31
N SER A 242 17.01 23.58 14.21
CA SER A 242 16.82 24.31 12.96
C SER A 242 15.66 25.33 13.05
N GLY A 243 14.64 25.04 13.86
CA GLY A 243 13.57 25.97 14.21
C GLY A 243 14.07 27.16 15.02
N TRP A 244 14.98 26.95 15.98
CA TRP A 244 15.61 28.03 16.75
C TRP A 244 16.42 29.00 15.87
N PHE A 245 17.14 28.48 14.88
CA PHE A 245 17.91 29.31 13.95
C PHE A 245 17.05 29.94 12.84
N GLY A 246 15.74 29.65 12.78
CA GLY A 246 14.85 30.15 11.72
C GLY A 246 15.23 29.66 10.32
N VAL A 247 16.01 28.58 10.22
CA VAL A 247 16.62 28.10 8.96
C VAL A 247 15.60 27.37 8.09
N SER A 248 14.51 26.84 8.66
CA SER A 248 13.55 26.10 7.84
C SER A 248 12.18 25.90 8.45
N ASP A 249 11.20 25.94 7.55
CA ASP A 249 9.83 25.50 7.74
C ASP A 249 9.75 23.99 7.44
N PHE A 250 10.16 23.13 8.39
CA PHE A 250 10.03 21.66 8.26
C PHE A 250 8.58 21.20 8.18
N ASN A 251 7.65 22.08 8.55
CA ASN A 251 6.22 21.86 8.45
C ASN A 251 5.66 22.26 7.08
N ARG A 252 6.53 22.59 6.10
CA ARG A 252 6.11 22.76 4.71
C ARG A 252 5.68 21.41 4.14
N GLY A 253 4.48 20.99 4.53
CA GLY A 253 3.78 19.91 3.88
C GLY A 253 3.71 20.23 2.39
N HIS A 254 3.93 19.22 1.56
CA HIS A 254 3.65 19.36 0.14
C HIS A 254 2.21 19.90 0.00
N THR A 255 2.07 21.08 -0.61
CA THR A 255 0.75 21.56 -1.00
C THR A 255 0.19 20.55 -1.97
N GLU A 256 -0.82 19.79 -1.55
CA GLU A 256 -1.49 18.84 -2.42
C GLU A 256 -2.00 19.59 -3.65
N VAL A 257 -1.60 19.11 -4.83
CA VAL A 257 -2.10 19.66 -6.09
C VAL A 257 -3.60 19.35 -6.16
N SER A 258 -4.41 20.34 -6.50
CA SER A 258 -5.87 20.18 -6.54
C SER A 258 -6.28 19.07 -7.53
N ILE A 259 -6.78 17.97 -7.00
CA ILE A 259 -7.27 16.79 -7.74
C ILE A 259 -8.55 17.05 -8.56
N ASN A 260 -9.22 18.19 -8.33
CA ASN A 260 -10.54 18.46 -8.89
C ASN A 260 -10.54 18.53 -10.43
N SER A 261 -9.48 19.06 -11.04
CA SER A 261 -9.38 19.13 -12.51
C SER A 261 -9.32 17.74 -13.13
N ASP A 262 -8.60 16.82 -12.48
CA ASP A 262 -8.36 15.47 -12.97
C ASP A 262 -9.63 14.64 -12.87
N ILE A 263 -10.31 14.72 -11.72
CA ILE A 263 -11.62 14.08 -11.53
C ILE A 263 -12.64 14.61 -12.53
N ALA A 264 -12.69 15.93 -12.76
CA ALA A 264 -13.59 16.52 -13.74
C ALA A 264 -13.31 16.03 -15.16
N ALA A 265 -12.04 15.96 -15.56
CA ALA A 265 -11.63 15.44 -16.86
C ALA A 265 -12.05 13.97 -17.04
N LEU A 266 -11.82 13.13 -16.03
CA LEU A 266 -12.24 11.73 -16.02
C LEU A 266 -13.77 11.59 -16.11
N CYS A 267 -14.54 12.36 -15.34
CA CYS A 267 -16.01 12.30 -15.39
C CYS A 267 -16.56 12.68 -16.78
N VAL A 268 -15.94 13.66 -17.46
CA VAL A 268 -16.32 14.03 -18.83
C VAL A 268 -16.04 12.88 -19.80
N ASP A 269 -14.85 12.28 -19.72
CA ASP A 269 -14.48 11.16 -20.60
C ASP A 269 -15.36 9.92 -20.37
N ILE A 270 -15.56 9.50 -19.12
CA ILE A 270 -16.43 8.38 -18.73
C ILE A 270 -17.85 8.57 -19.30
N LYS A 271 -18.39 9.79 -19.21
CA LYS A 271 -19.71 10.13 -19.76
C LYS A 271 -19.73 10.05 -21.29
N VAL A 272 -18.71 10.58 -21.97
CA VAL A 272 -18.59 10.52 -23.44
C VAL A 272 -18.52 9.07 -23.92
N GLN A 273 -17.77 8.23 -23.20
CA GLN A 273 -17.60 6.80 -23.48
C GLN A 273 -18.78 5.94 -23.00
N LYS A 274 -19.78 6.54 -22.34
CA LYS A 274 -20.97 5.88 -21.78
C LYS A 274 -20.62 4.62 -20.99
N LEU A 275 -19.60 4.67 -20.14
CA LEU A 275 -19.00 3.47 -19.54
C LEU A 275 -19.98 2.73 -18.61
N HIS A 276 -20.81 3.45 -17.87
CA HIS A 276 -21.76 2.88 -16.89
C HIS A 276 -23.19 2.73 -17.44
N THR A 277 -23.38 2.90 -18.75
CA THR A 277 -24.67 2.69 -19.42
C THR A 277 -24.57 1.47 -20.32
N PHE A 278 -25.47 0.51 -20.11
CA PHE A 278 -25.49 -0.73 -20.88
C PHE A 278 -25.57 -0.45 -22.38
N THR A 279 -24.65 -1.05 -23.13
CA THR A 279 -24.60 -1.01 -24.58
C THR A 279 -24.44 -2.42 -25.12
N SER A 280 -25.43 -2.89 -25.89
CA SER A 280 -25.44 -4.26 -26.41
C SER A 280 -24.23 -4.54 -27.31
N ASN A 281 -23.61 -5.72 -27.12
CA ASN A 281 -22.47 -6.23 -27.90
C ASN A 281 -21.21 -5.34 -27.88
N ARG A 282 -20.97 -4.65 -26.76
CA ARG A 282 -19.78 -3.83 -26.55
C ARG A 282 -18.62 -4.71 -26.08
N GLN A 283 -17.65 -4.95 -26.97
CA GLN A 283 -16.50 -5.82 -26.72
C GLN A 283 -15.22 -5.02 -26.49
N VAL A 284 -14.30 -5.57 -25.68
CA VAL A 284 -12.96 -5.01 -25.51
C VAL A 284 -12.09 -5.43 -26.69
N THR A 285 -11.37 -4.49 -27.30
CA THR A 285 -10.40 -4.80 -28.35
C THR A 285 -9.29 -5.68 -27.80
N ARG A 286 -9.26 -6.95 -28.17
CA ARG A 286 -8.20 -7.89 -27.78
C ARG A 286 -7.05 -7.79 -28.79
N VAL A 287 -5.86 -7.38 -28.33
CA VAL A 287 -4.65 -7.49 -29.15
C VAL A 287 -4.11 -8.91 -28.96
N ALA A 288 -3.98 -9.67 -30.06
CA ALA A 288 -3.41 -11.00 -30.00
C ALA A 288 -2.00 -10.95 -29.38
N PRO A 289 -1.66 -11.83 -28.41
CA PRO A 289 -0.32 -11.86 -27.84
C PRO A 289 0.69 -12.12 -28.96
N LYS A 290 1.73 -11.28 -29.05
CA LYS A 290 2.86 -11.55 -29.96
C LYS A 290 3.44 -12.92 -29.60
N PRO A 291 3.65 -13.83 -30.56
CA PRO A 291 4.19 -15.16 -30.28
C PRO A 291 5.55 -15.00 -29.60
N SER A 292 5.65 -15.43 -28.35
CA SER A 292 6.93 -15.45 -27.65
C SER A 292 7.81 -16.52 -28.31
N THR A 293 8.94 -16.14 -28.90
CA THR A 293 10.04 -17.06 -29.18
C THR A 293 10.62 -17.55 -27.86
N ARG A 294 9.95 -18.52 -27.24
CA ARG A 294 10.44 -19.20 -26.05
C ARG A 294 11.49 -20.22 -26.48
N THR A 295 12.75 -19.84 -26.40
CA THR A 295 13.86 -20.80 -26.36
C THR A 295 13.65 -21.64 -25.10
N GLN A 296 13.31 -22.93 -25.27
CA GLN A 296 13.12 -23.86 -24.16
C GLN A 296 14.46 -24.08 -23.44
N LYS A 297 14.74 -23.31 -22.38
CA LYS A 297 15.67 -23.77 -21.35
C LYS A 297 14.95 -24.83 -20.53
N LYS A 298 15.39 -26.09 -20.62
CA LYS A 298 14.95 -27.19 -19.76
C LYS A 298 15.10 -26.77 -18.30
N LYS A 299 13.99 -26.62 -17.58
CA LYS A 299 14.01 -26.51 -16.11
C LYS A 299 14.25 -27.91 -15.54
N ALA A 300 15.23 -28.03 -14.64
CA ALA A 300 15.44 -29.21 -13.82
C ALA A 300 14.21 -29.47 -12.93
N PRO A 301 13.93 -30.73 -12.53
CA PRO A 301 12.76 -31.06 -11.72
C PRO A 301 12.84 -30.38 -10.35
N ALA A 302 11.77 -29.70 -9.95
CA ALA A 302 11.65 -29.00 -8.68
C ALA A 302 11.37 -30.00 -7.55
N CYS A 303 12.18 -29.95 -6.49
CA CYS A 303 11.87 -30.55 -5.19
C CYS A 303 10.80 -29.68 -4.48
N PRO A 304 9.75 -30.24 -3.85
CA PRO A 304 8.68 -29.47 -3.24
C PRO A 304 8.95 -29.27 -1.74
N MET A 305 9.90 -28.41 -1.41
CA MET A 305 9.95 -27.70 -0.13
C MET A 305 11.02 -26.61 -0.30
N ARG A 306 10.62 -25.35 -0.21
CA ARG A 306 11.52 -24.20 -0.25
C ARG A 306 11.63 -23.68 1.17
N ASP A 307 12.83 -23.79 1.73
CA ASP A 307 13.14 -23.29 3.05
C ASP A 307 13.47 -21.79 2.95
N VAL A 308 12.56 -20.96 3.47
CA VAL A 308 12.61 -19.49 3.37
C VAL A 308 13.73 -18.90 4.24
N LEU A 309 14.18 -19.63 5.27
CA LEU A 309 15.22 -19.17 6.20
C LEU A 309 16.63 -19.21 5.57
N LEU A 310 16.90 -20.19 4.71
CA LEU A 310 18.20 -20.34 4.05
C LEU A 310 18.40 -19.36 2.88
N GLU A 311 17.34 -19.00 2.14
CA GLU A 311 17.44 -18.00 1.05
C GLU A 311 17.46 -16.56 1.57
N GLY A 312 16.89 -16.29 2.76
CA GLY A 312 16.99 -14.98 3.42
C GLY A 312 18.43 -14.58 3.78
N ALA A 313 19.31 -15.56 4.01
CA ALA A 313 20.72 -15.32 4.28
C ALA A 313 21.57 -15.04 3.02
N ALA A 314 21.11 -15.46 1.83
CA ALA A 314 21.81 -15.26 0.56
C ALA A 314 21.47 -13.92 -0.13
N GLY A 315 20.56 -13.14 0.44
CA GLY A 315 20.15 -11.81 -0.04
C GLY A 315 20.97 -10.64 0.51
N THR A 316 22.14 -10.88 1.12
CA THR A 316 23.00 -9.84 1.70
C THR A 316 23.89 -9.11 0.71
N ASP A 317 23.76 -9.37 -0.60
CA ASP A 317 24.47 -8.63 -1.66
C ASP A 317 23.84 -7.24 -1.95
N LEU A 318 23.54 -6.51 -0.87
CA LEU A 318 23.04 -5.12 -0.88
C LEU A 318 24.14 -4.08 -1.15
N TYR A 319 25.37 -4.51 -1.44
CA TYR A 319 26.50 -3.66 -1.83
C TYR A 319 26.92 -3.92 -3.28
N GLY A 320 26.02 -3.63 -4.22
CA GLY A 320 26.40 -3.39 -5.61
C GLY A 320 27.05 -2.01 -5.72
N SER A 321 28.36 -1.98 -5.91
CA SER A 321 29.12 -0.77 -6.22
C SER A 321 28.78 -0.24 -7.62
N ASP A 322 28.09 0.90 -7.70
CA ASP A 322 28.11 1.73 -8.90
C ASP A 322 29.45 2.51 -8.95
N PRO A 323 30.28 2.33 -9.98
CA PRO A 323 31.63 2.87 -10.02
C PRO A 323 31.64 4.29 -10.61
N GLU A 324 31.01 5.27 -9.96
CA GLU A 324 31.23 6.70 -10.28
C GLU A 324 31.14 7.59 -9.03
N ALA A 325 32.06 7.40 -8.09
CA ALA A 325 32.49 8.45 -7.17
C ALA A 325 33.86 8.04 -6.61
N GLY A 326 34.94 8.54 -7.21
CA GLY A 326 36.29 8.27 -6.70
C GLY A 326 36.51 8.97 -5.37
N PHE A 327 36.79 8.20 -4.31
CA PHE A 327 37.73 8.51 -3.23
C PHE A 327 37.86 7.28 -2.31
N GLY A 328 39.10 6.79 -2.13
CA GLY A 328 39.50 5.97 -0.97
C GLY A 328 39.56 4.46 -1.16
N GLU A 329 40.68 3.89 -0.75
CA GLU A 329 41.17 2.51 -0.92
C GLU A 329 40.34 1.47 -0.12
N ALA A 330 40.11 0.29 -0.71
CA ALA A 330 39.37 -0.81 -0.10
C ALA A 330 40.20 -1.54 0.97
N VAL A 331 39.68 -1.64 2.19
CA VAL A 331 40.19 -2.56 3.21
C VAL A 331 39.20 -3.70 3.36
N SER A 332 39.63 -4.90 2.98
CA SER A 332 38.89 -6.15 3.19
C SER A 332 38.86 -6.49 4.67
N LEU A 333 37.67 -6.56 5.27
CA LEU A 333 37.48 -7.09 6.61
C LEU A 333 37.01 -8.55 6.50
N GLU A 334 37.84 -9.47 6.98
CA GLU A 334 37.45 -10.85 7.25
C GLU A 334 36.42 -10.85 8.39
N VAL A 335 35.28 -11.51 8.17
CA VAL A 335 34.23 -11.68 9.17
C VAL A 335 34.59 -12.94 9.96
N ASP A 336 35.20 -12.77 11.13
CA ASP A 336 35.30 -13.85 12.11
C ASP A 336 33.90 -14.15 12.68
N ASP A 337 33.59 -15.44 12.78
CA ASP A 337 32.28 -16.00 13.14
C ASP A 337 31.70 -15.36 14.42
N LEU A 338 30.60 -14.63 14.27
CA LEU A 338 29.79 -14.12 15.38
C LEU A 338 29.02 -15.28 16.02
N GLU A 339 29.33 -15.56 17.28
CA GLU A 339 28.55 -16.48 18.13
C GLU A 339 27.12 -15.97 18.29
N VAL A 340 26.16 -16.73 17.74
CA VAL A 340 24.73 -16.48 17.90
C VAL A 340 24.32 -16.90 19.31
N VAL A 341 24.16 -15.93 20.22
CA VAL A 341 23.57 -16.18 21.53
C VAL A 341 22.04 -16.15 21.37
N GLU A 342 21.40 -17.30 21.47
CA GLU A 342 19.95 -17.44 21.40
C GLU A 342 19.28 -16.81 22.63
N ALA A 343 18.59 -15.68 22.43
CA ALA A 343 17.86 -14.96 23.49
C ALA A 343 16.65 -15.72 24.09
N PHE A 344 16.42 -16.97 23.70
CA PHE A 344 15.26 -17.79 24.08
C PHE A 344 15.62 -19.22 24.48
N ALA A 345 16.84 -19.47 24.95
CA ALA A 345 17.29 -20.80 25.34
C ALA A 345 16.59 -21.38 26.59
N ASP A 346 15.90 -20.55 27.39
CA ASP A 346 15.16 -21.00 28.58
C ASP A 346 13.64 -20.80 28.41
N PRO A 347 12.87 -21.86 28.11
CA PRO A 347 11.41 -21.79 28.01
C PRO A 347 10.71 -21.52 29.35
N ASN A 348 11.44 -21.51 30.47
CA ASN A 348 10.94 -21.11 31.79
C ASN A 348 11.64 -19.86 32.35
N GLY A 349 12.43 -19.15 31.52
CA GLY A 349 13.11 -17.94 31.90
C GLY A 349 12.10 -16.85 32.24
N VAL A 350 11.92 -16.57 33.53
CA VAL A 350 11.09 -15.46 33.98
C VAL A 350 11.80 -14.18 33.56
N LEU A 351 11.26 -13.48 32.57
CA LEU A 351 11.64 -12.11 32.29
C LEU A 351 11.26 -11.30 33.54
N GLU A 352 12.24 -10.90 34.35
CA GLU A 352 12.01 -9.94 35.42
C GLU A 352 11.62 -8.60 34.77
N VAL A 353 10.32 -8.43 34.56
CA VAL A 353 9.74 -7.15 34.18
C VAL A 353 9.85 -6.27 35.42
N ASP A 354 10.80 -5.34 35.39
CA ASP A 354 10.82 -4.25 36.35
C ASP A 354 9.48 -3.49 36.24
N SER A 355 8.61 -3.76 37.20
CA SER A 355 7.31 -3.11 37.37
C SER A 355 7.39 -1.94 38.33
N GLY A 356 8.61 -1.57 38.74
CA GLY A 356 8.88 -0.33 39.45
C GLY A 356 8.44 0.85 38.59
N VAL A 357 7.44 1.59 39.09
CA VAL A 357 7.09 2.88 38.52
C VAL A 357 8.27 3.81 38.77
N ASP A 358 9.03 4.12 37.72
CA ASP A 358 10.15 5.06 37.77
C ASP A 358 9.63 6.45 38.21
N PRO A 359 10.00 6.93 39.41
CA PRO A 359 9.53 8.21 39.93
C PRO A 359 10.02 9.42 39.11
N GLU A 360 11.06 9.28 38.28
CA GLU A 360 11.55 10.37 37.42
C GLU A 360 10.68 10.55 36.16
N PHE A 361 9.97 9.51 35.70
CA PHE A 361 9.18 9.57 34.47
C PHE A 361 7.89 10.42 34.59
N GLN A 362 7.45 10.76 35.81
CA GLN A 362 6.28 11.62 36.03
C GLN A 362 6.59 13.13 35.95
N GLN A 363 7.86 13.55 36.01
CA GLN A 363 8.21 14.97 35.98
C GLN A 363 8.47 15.53 34.57
N GLU A 364 8.58 14.69 33.53
CA GLU A 364 8.83 15.12 32.15
C GLU A 364 7.75 14.64 31.16
N CYS A 365 6.48 14.60 31.57
CA CYS A 365 5.39 14.32 30.65
C CYS A 365 4.74 15.63 30.14
N PRO A 366 5.09 16.13 28.93
CA PRO A 366 4.57 17.38 28.38
C PRO A 366 3.10 17.30 27.94
N PHE A 367 2.40 16.18 28.22
CA PHE A 367 1.01 15.93 27.83
C PHE A 367 0.05 15.83 29.02
N SER A 368 0.50 16.19 30.23
CA SER A 368 -0.34 16.14 31.44
C SER A 368 -1.34 17.30 31.58
N ASN A 369 -1.36 18.26 30.66
CA ASN A 369 -2.34 19.35 30.66
C ASN A 369 -2.85 19.64 29.27
N VAL A 370 -3.90 18.94 28.84
CA VAL A 370 -4.97 19.54 28.03
C VAL A 370 -6.29 18.91 28.46
N ASP A 371 -7.09 19.71 29.17
CA ASP A 371 -8.51 19.48 29.40
C ASP A 371 -9.28 19.49 28.07
N ILE A 372 -10.20 18.51 27.94
CA ILE A 372 -11.34 18.37 27.01
C ILE A 372 -11.04 17.87 25.59
#